data_AF-A0A8S3GXF1-F1
#
_entry.id   AF-A0A8S3GXF1-F1
#
_cell.length_a   1.000
_cell.length_b   1.000
_cell.length_c   1.000
_cell.angle_alpha   90.00
_cell.angle_beta   90.00
_cell.angle_gamma   90.00
#
_symmetry.space_group_name_H-M   'P 1'
#
loop_
_entity.id
_entity.type
_entity.pdbx_description
1 polymer ?
#
loop_
_entity_poly.entity_id
_entity_poly.type
_entity_poly.pdbx_seq_one_letter_code
_entity_poly.pdbx_strand_id
1 'polypeptide(L)' 'MTTISQNQLTSRMLAERRYQRDLREITDSNNPSIIFVESIDGDLLSLEAAIRGPVSTPYENGIFFIDLKLSE' A
#
# COMPACT_ATOMS: atom_id res chain seq x y z
N MET A 1 20.52 19.47 10.25
CA MET A 1 21.00 18.08 10.23
C MET A 1 20.12 17.30 11.20
N THR A 2 19.21 16.47 10.70
CA THR A 2 18.29 15.70 11.53
C THR A 2 18.93 14.35 11.83
N THR A 3 19.36 14.12 13.06
CA THR A 3 19.97 12.86 13.48
C THR A 3 18.88 11.84 13.73
N ILE A 4 18.70 10.89 12.81
CA ILE A 4 17.77 9.76 12.98
C ILE A 4 18.41 8.76 13.96
N SER A 5 17.66 8.31 14.97
CA SER A 5 18.17 7.34 15.94
C SER A 5 18.21 5.92 15.35
N GLN A 6 19.13 5.09 15.84
CA GLN A 6 19.25 3.68 15.39
C GLN A 6 17.97 2.87 15.59
N ASN A 7 17.18 3.18 16.63
CA ASN A 7 15.89 2.53 16.86
C ASN A 7 14.85 2.89 15.79
N GLN A 8 14.80 4.15 15.38
CA GLN A 8 13.89 4.60 14.31
C GLN A 8 14.24 3.95 12.96
N LEU A 9 15.53 3.88 12.62
CA LEU A 9 16.00 3.18 11.41
C LEU A 9 15.63 1.69 11.42
N THR A 10 15.70 1.05 12.59
CA THR A 10 15.38 -0.37 12.73
C THR A 10 13.88 -0.63 12.61
N SER A 11 13.04 0.20 13.26
CA SER A 11 11.58 0.11 13.13
C SER A 11 11.14 0.31 11.69
N ARG A 12 11.65 1.35 11.02
CA ARG A 12 11.38 1.63 9.61
C ARG A 12 11.72 0.44 8.72
N MET A 13 12.91 -0.14 8.89
CA MET A 13 13.34 -1.31 8.10
C MET A 13 12.40 -2.50 8.28
N LEU A 14 11.94 -2.78 9.51
CA LEU A 14 11.01 -3.87 9.77
C LEU A 14 9.64 -3.62 9.13
N ALA A 15 9.15 -2.37 9.21
CA ALA A 15 7.91 -1.95 8.59
C ALA A 15 7.98 -2.09 7.06
N GLU A 16 9.02 -1.55 6.42
CA GLU A 16 9.24 -1.67 4.97
C GLU A 16 9.30 -3.12 4.50
N ARG A 17 9.99 -4.00 5.25
CA ARG A 17 10.05 -5.44 4.93
C ARG A 17 8.67 -6.11 5.01
N ARG A 18 7.86 -5.72 6.00
CA ARG A 18 6.49 -6.21 6.14
C ARG A 18 5.64 -5.73 4.97
N TYR A 19 5.67 -4.44 4.64
CA TYR A 19 4.89 -3.87 3.55
C TYR A 19 5.29 -4.43 2.19
N GLN A 20 6.57 -4.65 1.94
CA GLN A 20 7.02 -5.27 0.70
C GLN A 20 6.53 -6.73 0.57
N ARG A 21 6.33 -7.44 1.68
CA ARG A 21 5.70 -8.77 1.65
C ARG A 21 4.22 -8.65 1.33
N ASP A 22 3.52 -7.78 2.04
CA ASP A 22 2.07 -7.60 1.88
C ASP A 22 1.72 -7.10 0.46
N LEU A 23 2.51 -6.18 -0.10
CA LEU A 23 2.39 -5.75 -1.50
C LEU A 23 2.56 -6.91 -2.47
N ARG A 24 3.55 -7.80 -2.25
CA ARG A 24 3.72 -8.98 -3.09
C ARG A 24 2.50 -9.89 -3.04
N GLU A 25 1.97 -10.15 -1.84
CA GLU A 25 0.76 -10.97 -1.66
C GLU A 25 -0.46 -10.36 -2.38
N ILE A 26 -0.60 -9.02 -2.35
CA ILE A 26 -1.65 -8.28 -3.04
C ILE A 26 -1.44 -8.29 -4.56
N THR A 27 -0.21 -8.16 -5.05
CA THR A 27 0.06 -8.16 -6.51
C THR A 27 0.11 -9.56 -7.11
N ASP A 28 0.15 -10.60 -6.28
CA ASP A 28 0.20 -11.97 -6.77
C ASP A 28 -1.11 -12.35 -7.48
N SER A 29 -1.02 -13.28 -8.42
CA SER A 29 -2.00 -13.61 -9.46
C SER A 29 -3.37 -14.08 -8.94
N ASN A 30 -3.50 -14.26 -7.63
CA ASN A 30 -4.73 -14.66 -6.94
C ASN A 30 -5.56 -13.46 -6.45
N ASN A 31 -5.08 -12.22 -6.60
CA ASN A 31 -5.85 -11.06 -6.20
C ASN A 31 -6.96 -10.78 -7.23
N PRO A 32 -8.23 -10.61 -6.77
CA PRO A 32 -9.30 -10.24 -7.68
C PRO A 32 -8.95 -8.94 -8.41
N SER A 33 -9.28 -8.88 -9.71
CA SER A 33 -8.93 -7.80 -10.68
C SER A 33 -9.52 -6.42 -10.35
N ILE A 34 -9.97 -6.23 -9.11
CA ILE A 34 -10.68 -5.07 -8.58
C ILE A 34 -9.81 -4.23 -7.65
N ILE A 35 -8.64 -4.68 -7.21
CA ILE A 35 -7.73 -3.92 -6.34
C ILE A 35 -6.38 -3.73 -7.04
N PHE A 36 -5.91 -2.49 -7.07
CA PHE A 36 -4.59 -2.09 -7.54
C PHE A 36 -3.91 -1.30 -6.43
N VAL A 37 -2.62 -1.54 -6.19
CA VAL A 37 -1.82 -0.82 -5.18
C VAL A 37 -0.40 -0.66 -5.70
N GLU A 38 0.16 0.55 -5.57
CA GLU A 38 1.55 0.84 -5.89
C GLU A 38 2.17 1.84 -4.89
N SER A 39 3.50 1.88 -4.83
CA SER A 39 4.23 2.85 -4.01
C SER A 39 4.50 4.14 -4.77
N ILE A 40 4.30 5.28 -4.11
CA ILE A 40 4.58 6.61 -4.66
C ILE A 40 6.07 6.90 -4.55
N ASP A 41 6.72 7.24 -5.66
CA ASP A 41 8.14 7.61 -5.71
C ASP A 41 9.12 6.60 -5.07
N GLY A 42 8.71 5.33 -4.97
CA GLY A 42 9.49 4.27 -4.33
C GLY A 42 9.46 4.29 -2.79
N ASP A 43 8.67 5.17 -2.16
CA ASP A 43 8.45 5.16 -0.72
C ASP A 43 7.41 4.10 -0.35
N LEU A 44 7.85 3.01 0.27
CA LEU A 44 6.99 1.90 0.69
C LEU A 44 6.00 2.29 1.81
N LEU A 45 6.14 3.47 2.41
CA LEU A 45 5.18 3.99 3.39
C LEU A 45 4.11 4.91 2.77
N SER A 46 4.28 5.29 1.50
CA SER A 46 3.35 6.13 0.75
C SER A 46 2.82 5.33 -0.42
N LEU A 47 1.58 4.85 -0.33
CA LEU A 47 0.98 4.01 -1.36
C LEU A 47 -0.23 4.71 -1.98
N GLU A 48 -0.42 4.50 -3.28
CA GLU A 48 -1.65 4.82 -3.99
C GLU A 48 -2.37 3.52 -4.33
N ALA A 49 -3.67 3.48 -4.10
CA ALA A 49 -4.50 2.32 -4.39
C ALA A 49 -5.74 2.71 -5.18
N ALA A 50 -6.20 1.81 -6.04
CA ALA A 50 -7.47 1.92 -6.74
C ALA A 50 -8.32 0.67 -6.47
N ILE A 51 -9.58 0.88 -6.10
CA ILE A 51 -10.55 -0.20 -5.89
C ILE A 51 -11.73 -0.01 -6.83
N ARG A 52 -12.11 -1.06 -7.54
CA ARG A 52 -13.35 -1.10 -8.33
C ARG A 52 -14.53 -1.44 -7.44
N GLY A 53 -15.60 -0.67 -7.55
CA GLY A 53 -16.81 -0.91 -6.78
C GLY A 53 -17.43 -2.29 -7.11
N PRO A 54 -17.86 -3.06 -6.10
CA PRO A 54 -18.41 -4.40 -6.32
C PRO A 54 -19.70 -4.39 -7.15
N VAL A 55 -19.92 -5.48 -7.89
CA VAL A 55 -21.16 -5.71 -8.63
C VAL A 55 -22.38 -5.78 -7.70
N SER A 56 -23.53 -5.33 -8.18
CA SER A 56 -24.79 -5.29 -7.42
C SER A 56 -24.75 -4.38 -6.19
N THR A 57 -23.89 -3.36 -6.20
CA THR A 57 -23.85 -2.30 -5.19
C THR A 57 -24.04 -0.93 -5.85
N PRO A 58 -24.43 0.11 -5.10
CA PRO A 58 -24.49 1.48 -5.63
C PRO A 58 -23.14 2.00 -6.16
N TYR A 59 -22.05 1.31 -5.84
CA TYR A 59 -20.69 1.65 -6.26
C TYR A 59 -20.24 0.90 -7.51
N GLU A 60 -21.07 -0.01 -8.04
CA GLU A 60 -20.76 -0.79 -9.24
C GLU A 60 -20.29 0.12 -10.38
N ASN A 61 -19.21 -0.28 -11.06
CA ASN A 61 -18.50 0.49 -12.10
C ASN A 61 -17.81 1.77 -11.62
N GLY A 62 -17.89 2.11 -10.33
CA GLY A 62 -17.05 3.14 -9.72
C GLY A 62 -15.60 2.68 -9.59
N ILE A 63 -14.68 3.65 -9.67
CA ILE A 63 -13.26 3.50 -9.33
C ILE A 63 -12.96 4.49 -8.21
N PHE A 64 -12.39 3.98 -7.12
CA PHE A 64 -12.11 4.76 -5.92
C PHE A 64 -10.60 4.77 -5.69
N PHE A 65 -10.02 5.96 -5.71
CA PHE A 65 -8.61 6.19 -5.43
C PHE A 65 -8.40 6.44 -3.94
N ILE A 66 -7.37 5.82 -3.38
CA ILE A 66 -7.08 5.83 -1.94
C ILE A 66 -5.59 6.09 -1.76
N ASP A 67 -5.27 7.17 -1.05
CA ASP A 67 -3.92 7.44 -0.58
C ASP A 67 -3.72 6.78 0.79
N LEU A 68 -2.73 5.90 0.89
CA LEU A 68 -2.37 5.21 2.12
C LEU A 68 -1.03 5.77 2.63
N LYS A 69 -1.05 6.27 3.87
CA LYS A 69 0.16 6.68 4.60
C LYS A 69 0.37 5.74 5.78
N LEU A 70 1.46 5.00 5.74
CA LEU A 70 1.83 4.01 6.74
C LEU A 70 2.80 4.63 7.75
N SER A 71 2.61 4.31 9.03
CA SER A 71 3.49 4.74 10.11
C SER A 71 4.58 3.72 10.39
N GLU A 72 5.73 4.20 10.87
CA GLU A 72 6.85 3.39 11.37
C GLU A 72 6.63 2.82 12.78
#